data_AF-A0A960QPN1-F1
#
_entry.id   AF-A0A960QPN1-F1
#
_cell.length_a   1.000
_cell.length_b   1.000
_cell.length_c   1.000
_cell.angle_alpha   90.00
_cell.angle_beta   90.00
_cell.angle_gamma   90.00
#
_symmetry.space_group_name_H-M   'P 1'
#
loop_
_entity.id
_entity.type
_entity.pdbx_description
1 polymer ?
#
loop_
_entity_poly.entity_id
_entity_poly.type
_entity_poly.pdbx_seq_one_letter_code
_entity_poly.pdbx_strand_id
1 'polypeptide(L)'
;MKAYLDLLRWVRTTGVRREDRTGVGTLSRFGYQMRFDLREGFPLVTTKKIHTKSVIHELLWFLRGDTNTAYLREHGVTIWDEWADEQGELGPVYGRQWRSWPTASGGTVDQIAGVVEAIRTQPTSRRLVVSAWNVGELDAMALAPCHCLFQFYVAEGRLSCQLYQRSADIFLGVPF
;
A
#
# COMPACT_ATOMS: atom_id res chain seq x y z
N MET A 1 -16.74 7.91 7.70
CA MET A 1 -15.91 6.71 8.04
C MET A 1 -15.72 6.58 9.56
N LYS A 2 -16.63 5.88 10.26
CA LYS A 2 -16.53 5.69 11.72
C LYS A 2 -15.27 4.91 12.12
N ALA A 3 -14.94 3.85 11.37
CA ALA A 3 -13.79 2.97 11.66
C ALA A 3 -12.43 3.73 11.76
N TYR A 4 -12.18 4.67 10.85
CA TYR A 4 -10.96 5.49 10.87
C TYR A 4 -10.87 6.43 12.07
N LEU A 5 -11.98 7.10 12.42
CA LEU A 5 -12.01 7.98 13.59
C LEU A 5 -11.89 7.18 14.88
N ASP A 6 -12.45 5.96 14.92
CA ASP A 6 -12.29 5.04 16.04
C ASP A 6 -10.82 4.63 16.21
N LEU A 7 -10.10 4.34 15.11
CA LEU A 7 -8.65 4.08 15.13
C LEU A 7 -7.87 5.29 15.69
N LEU A 8 -8.11 6.49 15.16
CA LEU A 8 -7.46 7.71 15.65
C LEU A 8 -7.70 7.94 17.14
N ARG A 9 -8.96 7.80 17.60
CA ARG A 9 -9.31 7.94 19.01
C ARG A 9 -8.64 6.89 19.86
N TRP A 10 -8.60 5.64 19.42
CA TRP A 10 -7.98 4.54 20.14
C TRP A 10 -6.47 4.76 20.32
N VAL A 11 -5.74 5.11 19.26
CA VAL A 11 -4.30 5.40 19.34
C VAL A 11 -4.04 6.66 20.19
N ARG A 12 -4.86 7.70 20.08
CA ARG A 12 -4.70 8.92 20.88
C ARG A 12 -4.91 8.71 22.37
N THR A 13 -5.92 7.91 22.74
CA THR A 13 -6.32 7.72 24.14
C THR A 13 -5.53 6.63 24.85
N THR A 14 -5.09 5.63 24.10
CA THR A 14 -4.46 4.45 24.69
C THR A 14 -3.02 4.24 24.21
N GLY A 15 -2.56 4.93 23.17
CA GLY A 15 -1.25 4.70 22.57
C GLY A 15 -0.10 4.92 23.54
N VAL A 16 0.95 4.11 23.37
CA VAL A 16 2.19 4.25 24.14
C VAL A 16 3.12 5.17 23.37
N ARG A 17 3.73 6.14 24.07
CA ARG A 17 4.73 7.01 23.47
C ARG A 17 5.96 6.19 23.09
N ARG A 18 6.40 6.33 21.85
CA ARG A 18 7.61 5.70 21.32
C ARG A 18 8.44 6.72 20.58
N GLU A 19 9.75 6.64 20.73
CA GLU A 19 10.66 7.30 19.80
C GLU A 19 10.59 6.59 18.45
N ASP A 20 10.75 7.36 17.38
CA ASP A 20 10.72 6.86 16.01
C ASP A 20 11.98 7.32 15.26
N ARG A 21 12.22 6.73 14.07
CA ARG A 21 13.43 7.01 13.28
C ARG A 21 13.58 8.48 12.85
N THR A 22 12.51 9.26 12.91
CA THR A 22 12.49 10.68 12.52
C THR A 22 12.83 11.62 13.69
N GLY A 23 12.85 11.11 14.92
CA GLY A 23 13.10 11.91 16.12
C GLY A 23 11.91 12.77 16.59
N VAL A 24 10.76 12.67 15.92
CA VAL A 24 9.53 13.41 16.29
C VAL A 24 8.82 12.74 17.47
N GLY A 25 8.87 11.41 17.53
CA GLY A 25 8.13 10.61 18.48
C GLY A 25 6.67 10.38 18.08
N THR A 26 6.12 9.24 18.47
CA THR A 26 4.79 8.78 18.08
C THR A 26 3.98 8.32 19.30
N LEU A 27 2.65 8.40 19.21
CA LEU A 27 1.78 7.53 20.01
C LEU A 27 1.47 6.29 19.17
N SER A 28 1.77 5.12 19.72
CA SER A 28 1.75 3.88 18.96
C SER A 28 0.92 2.78 19.63
N ARG A 29 0.31 1.97 18.78
CA ARG A 29 -0.32 0.69 19.11
C ARG A 29 0.09 -0.34 18.06
N PHE A 30 0.03 -1.62 18.43
CA PHE A 30 0.39 -2.73 17.55
C PHE A 30 -0.82 -3.64 17.33
N GLY A 31 -1.16 -3.87 16.06
CA GLY A 31 -2.33 -4.63 15.66
C GLY A 31 -3.63 -3.83 15.73
N TYR A 32 -4.26 -3.63 14.58
CA TYR A 32 -5.61 -3.09 14.48
C TYR A 32 -6.22 -3.57 13.17
N GLN A 33 -7.55 -3.72 13.12
CA GLN A 33 -8.24 -4.12 11.89
C GLN A 33 -9.44 -3.20 11.66
N MET A 34 -9.56 -2.72 10.43
CA MET A 34 -10.75 -2.03 9.93
C MET A 34 -11.39 -2.89 8.85
N ARG A 35 -12.71 -2.73 8.68
CA ARG A 35 -13.48 -3.35 7.61
C ARG A 35 -14.36 -2.29 6.97
N PHE A 36 -14.40 -2.28 5.65
CA PHE A 36 -15.19 -1.36 4.85
C PHE A 36 -16.04 -2.19 3.89
N ASP A 37 -17.35 -2.06 3.99
CA ASP A 37 -18.26 -2.63 2.99
C ASP A 37 -18.36 -1.65 1.83
N LEU A 38 -17.75 -2.00 0.69
CA LEU A 38 -17.70 -1.13 -0.48
C LEU A 38 -19.07 -0.93 -1.15
N ARG A 39 -20.10 -1.70 -0.75
CA ARG A 39 -21.49 -1.52 -1.20
C ARG A 39 -22.15 -0.30 -0.55
N GLU A 40 -21.70 0.06 0.65
CA GLU A 40 -22.20 1.22 1.40
C GLU A 40 -21.57 2.54 0.90
N GLY A 41 -20.60 2.45 -0.02
CA GLY A 41 -19.94 3.59 -0.64
C GLY A 41 -18.41 3.45 -0.65
N PHE A 42 -17.76 4.36 -1.38
CA PHE A 42 -16.31 4.41 -1.46
C PHE A 42 -15.72 4.97 -0.16
N PRO A 43 -14.79 4.27 0.53
CA PRO A 43 -14.30 4.65 1.86
C PRO A 43 -13.25 5.76 1.81
N LEU A 44 -13.55 6.87 1.12
CA LEU A 44 -12.72 8.07 1.16
C LEU A 44 -13.00 8.86 2.44
N VAL A 45 -11.95 9.40 3.06
CA VAL A 45 -12.07 10.21 4.26
C VAL A 45 -12.85 11.48 3.95
N THR A 46 -13.91 11.74 4.71
CA THR A 46 -14.76 12.92 4.54
C THR A 46 -14.56 13.98 5.62
N THR A 47 -13.87 13.66 6.72
CA THR A 47 -13.60 14.60 7.83
C THR A 47 -12.41 15.52 7.59
N LYS A 48 -11.69 15.32 6.47
CA LYS A 48 -10.70 16.24 5.91
C LYS A 48 -10.66 16.03 4.40
N LYS A 49 -10.28 17.07 3.64
CA LYS A 49 -10.09 16.94 2.18
C LYS A 49 -8.87 16.06 1.89
N ILE A 50 -9.04 15.07 1.03
CA ILE A 50 -7.95 14.21 0.54
C ILE A 50 -7.58 14.66 -0.87
N HIS A 51 -6.29 14.62 -1.19
CA HIS A 51 -5.80 14.91 -2.53
C HIS A 51 -5.96 13.69 -3.44
N THR A 52 -7.21 13.38 -3.81
CA THR A 52 -7.57 12.16 -4.55
C THR A 52 -6.81 11.98 -5.87
N LYS A 53 -6.39 13.09 -6.51
CA LYS A 53 -5.54 13.06 -7.71
C LYS A 53 -4.26 12.26 -7.46
N SER A 54 -3.59 12.49 -6.32
CA SER A 54 -2.37 11.76 -5.96
C SER A 54 -2.62 10.28 -5.75
N VAL A 55 -3.70 9.92 -5.03
CA VAL A 55 -4.07 8.52 -4.77
C VAL A 55 -4.26 7.75 -6.09
N ILE A 56 -4.99 8.35 -7.04
CA ILE A 56 -5.26 7.72 -8.34
C ILE A 56 -3.96 7.53 -9.14
N HIS A 57 -3.17 8.59 -9.30
CA HIS A 57 -1.94 8.51 -10.10
C HIS A 57 -0.89 7.59 -9.47
N GLU A 58 -0.79 7.55 -8.14
CA GLU A 58 0.09 6.61 -7.45
C GLU A 58 -0.31 5.15 -7.72
N LEU A 59 -1.61 4.83 -7.63
CA LEU A 59 -2.08 3.47 -7.94
C LEU A 59 -1.81 3.11 -9.41
N LEU A 60 -2.05 4.04 -10.34
CA LEU A 60 -1.73 3.84 -11.76
C LEU A 60 -0.23 3.63 -11.97
N TRP A 61 0.61 4.38 -11.29
CA TRP A 61 2.06 4.27 -11.32
C TRP A 61 2.54 2.91 -10.79
N PHE A 62 2.03 2.44 -9.64
CA PHE A 62 2.28 1.08 -9.15
C PHE A 62 1.86 0.02 -10.17
N LEU A 63 0.67 0.17 -10.75
CA LEU A 63 0.17 -0.77 -11.76
C LEU A 63 0.98 -0.73 -13.05
N ARG A 64 1.69 0.36 -13.38
CA ARG A 64 2.65 0.41 -14.51
C ARG A 64 3.93 -0.36 -14.22
N GLY A 65 4.20 -0.69 -12.96
CA GLY A 65 5.45 -1.30 -12.54
C GLY A 65 6.60 -0.31 -12.38
N ASP A 66 6.28 0.99 -12.40
CA ASP A 66 7.24 2.08 -12.39
C ASP A 66 7.75 2.34 -10.96
N THR A 67 8.98 2.83 -10.87
CA THR A 67 9.69 3.17 -9.63
C THR A 67 10.41 4.52 -9.70
N ASN A 68 10.30 5.23 -10.83
CA ASN A 68 10.80 6.59 -10.98
C ASN A 68 9.64 7.60 -10.83
N THR A 69 9.91 8.71 -10.15
CA THR A 69 8.94 9.79 -9.89
C THR A 69 8.55 10.64 -11.11
N ALA A 70 9.21 10.48 -12.27
CA ALA A 70 8.94 11.26 -13.48
C ALA A 70 7.47 11.23 -13.90
N TYR A 71 6.84 10.05 -13.94
CA TYR A 71 5.41 9.92 -14.25
C TYR A 71 4.53 10.69 -13.26
N LEU A 72 4.84 10.60 -11.96
CA LEU A 72 4.08 11.29 -10.93
C LEU A 72 4.21 12.81 -11.09
N ARG A 73 5.43 13.31 -11.32
CA ARG A 73 5.72 14.74 -11.53
C ARG A 73 5.05 15.28 -12.79
N GLU A 74 5.05 14.54 -13.90
CA GLU A 74 4.32 14.90 -15.12
C GLU A 74 2.82 15.13 -14.85
N HIS A 75 2.26 14.38 -13.90
CA HIS A 75 0.87 14.50 -13.48
C HIS A 75 0.67 15.42 -12.25
N GLY A 76 1.69 16.19 -11.86
CA GLY A 76 1.63 17.13 -10.74
C GLY A 76 1.43 16.46 -9.38
N VAL A 77 2.03 15.28 -9.19
CA VAL A 77 2.02 14.51 -7.94
C VAL A 77 3.45 14.43 -7.42
N THR A 78 3.66 14.90 -6.18
CA THR A 78 5.00 15.05 -5.56
C THR A 78 5.16 14.23 -4.28
N ILE A 79 4.20 13.34 -3.97
CA ILE A 79 4.13 12.63 -2.68
C ILE A 79 5.27 11.62 -2.44
N TRP A 80 6.17 11.44 -3.40
CA TRP A 80 7.33 10.54 -3.33
C TRP A 80 8.66 11.31 -3.43
N ASP A 81 8.63 12.63 -3.58
CA ASP A 81 9.82 13.44 -3.88
C ASP A 81 10.84 13.40 -2.74
N GLU A 82 10.40 13.30 -1.48
CA GLU A 82 11.29 13.28 -0.32
C GLU A 82 12.12 11.99 -0.17
N TRP A 83 11.76 10.93 -0.91
CA TRP A 83 12.47 9.64 -0.88
C TRP A 83 13.25 9.36 -2.16
N ALA A 84 12.96 10.07 -3.24
CA ALA A 84 13.61 9.84 -4.52
C ALA A 84 15.04 10.38 -4.51
N ASP A 85 15.95 9.72 -5.21
CA ASP A 85 17.29 10.24 -5.44
C ASP A 85 17.30 11.41 -6.46
N GLU A 86 18.49 11.92 -6.79
CA GLU A 86 18.67 13.03 -7.73
C GLU A 86 18.14 12.73 -9.15
N GLN A 87 18.04 11.45 -9.53
CA GLN A 87 17.50 10.99 -10.81
C GLN A 87 16.00 10.65 -10.71
N GLY A 88 15.41 10.77 -9.52
CA GLY A 88 14.00 10.48 -9.28
C GLY A 88 13.70 9.01 -9.00
N GLU A 89 14.72 8.17 -8.79
CA GLU A 89 14.58 6.73 -8.53
C GLU A 89 14.30 6.45 -7.05
N LEU A 90 13.48 5.42 -6.81
CA LEU A 90 13.13 4.93 -5.46
C LEU A 90 13.69 3.53 -5.18
N GLY A 91 14.43 2.96 -6.13
CA GLY A 91 14.79 1.54 -6.11
C GLY A 91 13.59 0.63 -6.38
N PRO A 92 13.68 -0.68 -6.10
CA PRO A 92 12.69 -1.67 -6.51
C PRO A 92 11.45 -1.68 -5.59
N VAL A 93 10.82 -0.54 -5.37
CA VAL A 93 9.61 -0.41 -4.54
C VAL A 93 8.36 -0.99 -5.22
N TYR A 94 7.26 -1.09 -4.47
CA TYR A 94 5.92 -1.59 -4.83
C TYR A 94 5.68 -1.99 -6.29
N GLY A 95 5.65 -1.04 -7.24
CA GLY A 95 5.33 -1.30 -8.64
C GLY A 95 6.22 -2.38 -9.26
N ARG A 96 7.54 -2.28 -9.03
CA ARG A 96 8.51 -3.29 -9.47
C ARG A 96 8.19 -4.67 -8.90
N GLN A 97 7.87 -4.76 -7.60
CA GLN A 97 7.50 -6.02 -6.96
C GLN A 97 6.18 -6.57 -7.50
N TRP A 98 5.19 -5.71 -7.74
CA TRP A 98 3.86 -6.11 -8.19
C TRP A 98 3.86 -6.64 -9.62
N ARG A 99 4.64 -6.02 -10.52
CA ARG A 99 4.63 -6.32 -11.95
C ARG A 99 5.81 -7.15 -12.43
N SER A 100 6.91 -7.20 -11.69
CA SER A 100 8.15 -7.83 -12.16
C SER A 100 9.04 -8.32 -11.02
N TRP A 101 8.46 -9.05 -10.06
CA TRP A 101 9.21 -9.65 -8.95
C TRP A 101 10.31 -10.59 -9.47
N PRO A 102 11.60 -10.38 -9.13
CA PRO A 102 12.68 -11.21 -9.64
C PRO A 102 12.68 -12.62 -9.05
N THR A 103 12.97 -13.63 -9.87
CA THR A 103 13.13 -15.01 -9.41
C THR A 103 14.59 -15.41 -9.31
N ALA A 104 14.90 -16.40 -8.46
CA ALA A 104 16.26 -16.96 -8.35
C ALA A 104 16.79 -17.55 -9.67
N SER A 105 15.89 -17.93 -10.59
CA SER A 105 16.24 -18.44 -11.92
C SER A 105 16.52 -17.33 -12.96
N GLY A 106 16.51 -16.05 -12.56
CA GLY A 106 16.75 -14.90 -13.45
C GLY A 106 15.52 -14.44 -14.24
N GLY A 107 14.33 -14.96 -13.93
CA GLY A 107 13.06 -14.53 -14.52
C GLY A 107 12.36 -13.46 -13.69
N THR A 108 11.12 -13.13 -14.07
CA THR A 108 10.25 -12.25 -13.28
C THR A 108 8.84 -12.82 -13.15
N VAL A 109 8.13 -12.41 -12.08
CA VAL A 109 6.73 -12.76 -11.82
C VAL A 109 5.88 -11.48 -11.80
N ASP A 110 4.88 -11.41 -12.68
CA ASP A 110 3.82 -10.40 -12.61
C ASP A 110 2.70 -10.89 -11.68
N GLN A 111 2.76 -10.45 -10.42
CA GLN A 111 1.80 -10.87 -9.39
C GLN A 111 0.40 -10.32 -9.66
N ILE A 112 0.28 -9.13 -10.26
CA ILE A 112 -1.01 -8.52 -10.59
C ILE A 112 -1.69 -9.30 -11.72
N ALA A 113 -0.98 -9.58 -12.81
CA ALA A 113 -1.53 -10.40 -13.88
C ALA A 113 -1.91 -11.80 -13.37
N GLY A 114 -1.02 -12.41 -12.57
CA GLY A 114 -1.27 -13.72 -11.97
C GLY A 114 -2.52 -13.75 -11.09
N VAL A 115 -2.72 -12.75 -10.23
CA VAL A 115 -3.88 -12.74 -9.32
C VAL A 115 -5.19 -12.43 -10.04
N VAL A 116 -5.18 -11.57 -11.06
CA VAL A 116 -6.37 -11.29 -11.90
C VAL A 116 -6.80 -12.55 -12.64
N GLU A 117 -5.86 -13.28 -13.23
CA GLU A 117 -6.15 -14.54 -13.91
C GLU A 117 -6.66 -15.61 -12.94
N ALA A 118 -6.04 -15.73 -11.77
CA ALA A 118 -6.47 -16.68 -10.74
C ALA A 118 -7.86 -16.34 -10.18
N ILE A 119 -8.23 -15.06 -10.05
CA ILE A 119 -9.60 -14.67 -9.67
C ILE A 119 -10.61 -15.14 -10.72
N ARG A 120 -10.28 -15.05 -12.02
CA ARG A 120 -11.17 -15.46 -13.11
C ARG A 120 -11.33 -16.98 -13.22
N THR A 121 -10.24 -17.72 -13.04
CA THR A 121 -10.21 -19.16 -13.30
C THR A 121 -10.32 -20.04 -12.05
N GLN A 122 -9.88 -19.53 -10.90
CA GLN A 122 -9.82 -20.25 -9.62
C GLN A 122 -10.24 -19.34 -8.45
N PRO A 123 -11.46 -18.75 -8.47
CA PRO A 123 -11.88 -17.73 -7.48
C PRO A 123 -11.88 -18.22 -6.03
N THR A 124 -12.02 -19.52 -5.79
CA THR A 124 -12.00 -20.12 -4.44
C THR A 124 -10.59 -20.37 -3.92
N SER A 125 -9.56 -20.03 -4.69
CA SER A 125 -8.17 -20.17 -4.28
C SER A 125 -7.90 -19.37 -3.01
N ARG A 126 -7.22 -20.00 -2.06
CA ARG A 126 -6.75 -19.34 -0.82
C ARG A 126 -5.39 -18.67 -1.01
N ARG A 127 -4.87 -18.64 -2.24
CA ARG A 127 -3.52 -18.18 -2.59
C ARG A 127 -3.53 -16.94 -3.50
N LEU A 128 -4.64 -16.22 -3.56
CA LEU A 128 -4.78 -14.98 -4.32
C LEU A 128 -4.05 -13.83 -3.59
N VAL A 129 -2.72 -13.81 -3.65
CA VAL A 129 -1.87 -12.94 -2.83
C VAL A 129 -0.92 -12.15 -3.71
N VAL A 130 -0.67 -10.90 -3.33
CA VAL A 130 0.41 -10.07 -3.86
C VAL A 130 1.25 -9.57 -2.68
N SER A 131 2.57 -9.68 -2.80
CA SER A 131 3.53 -9.20 -1.80
C SER A 131 4.43 -8.12 -2.41
N ALA A 132 4.67 -7.05 -1.66
CA ALA A 132 5.75 -6.12 -1.94
C ALA A 132 7.01 -6.44 -1.10
N TRP A 133 6.92 -7.37 -0.15
CA TRP A 133 8.00 -7.62 0.81
C TRP A 133 9.08 -8.57 0.26
N ASN A 134 9.88 -8.09 -0.69
CA ASN A 134 11.02 -8.83 -1.21
C ASN A 134 12.25 -8.62 -0.32
N VAL A 135 12.51 -9.59 0.56
CA VAL A 135 13.60 -9.54 1.56
C VAL A 135 14.96 -9.26 0.91
N GLY A 136 15.24 -9.84 -0.27
CA GLY A 136 16.52 -9.68 -0.97
C GLY A 136 16.72 -8.31 -1.62
N GLU A 137 15.68 -7.49 -1.72
CA GLU A 137 15.74 -6.17 -2.37
C GLU A 137 15.44 -5.02 -1.40
N LEU A 138 15.14 -5.29 -0.11
CA LEU A 138 14.76 -4.26 0.87
C LEU A 138 15.80 -3.14 1.01
N ASP A 139 17.08 -3.49 1.06
CA ASP A 139 18.17 -2.53 1.23
C ASP A 139 18.37 -1.61 0.02
N ALA A 140 17.87 -2.01 -1.15
CA ALA A 140 17.90 -1.20 -2.36
C ALA A 140 16.68 -0.26 -2.49
N MET A 141 15.68 -0.38 -1.61
CA MET A 141 14.48 0.46 -1.65
C MET A 141 14.69 1.73 -0.83
N ALA A 142 14.30 2.89 -1.38
CA ALA A 142 14.34 4.16 -0.66
C ALA A 142 13.52 4.13 0.65
N LEU A 143 12.43 3.35 0.65
CA LEU A 143 11.68 3.02 1.85
C LEU A 143 11.12 1.61 1.76
N ALA A 144 11.32 0.80 2.80
CA ALA A 144 10.72 -0.52 2.87
C ALA A 144 9.17 -0.44 2.77
N PRO A 145 8.48 -1.38 2.10
CA PRO A 145 7.06 -1.28 1.82
C PRO A 145 6.18 -1.20 3.09
N CYS A 146 5.36 -0.16 3.22
CA CYS A 146 4.41 -0.02 4.33
C CYS A 146 3.21 -0.96 4.15
N HIS A 147 2.57 -0.93 2.97
CA HIS A 147 1.51 -1.86 2.56
C HIS A 147 2.16 -3.07 1.86
N CYS A 148 2.56 -4.06 2.66
CA CYS A 148 3.53 -5.05 2.23
C CYS A 148 2.94 -6.36 1.69
N LEU A 149 1.68 -6.68 2.01
CA LEU A 149 0.99 -7.88 1.50
C LEU A 149 -0.52 -7.63 1.43
N PHE A 150 -1.15 -8.01 0.32
CA PHE A 150 -2.61 -8.05 0.22
C PHE A 150 -3.10 -9.35 -0.38
N GLN A 151 -4.27 -9.79 0.10
CA GLN A 151 -4.92 -11.03 -0.29
C GLN A 151 -6.34 -10.76 -0.77
N PHE A 152 -6.73 -11.40 -1.86
CA PHE A 152 -8.09 -11.39 -2.38
C PHE A 152 -8.87 -12.62 -1.95
N TYR A 153 -10.18 -12.48 -1.91
CA TYR A 153 -11.12 -13.54 -1.56
C TYR A 153 -12.42 -13.36 -2.34
N VAL A 154 -12.95 -14.44 -2.91
CA VAL A 154 -14.22 -14.43 -3.64
C VAL A 154 -15.24 -15.32 -2.93
N ALA A 155 -16.41 -14.75 -2.62
CA ALA A 155 -17.56 -15.49 -2.11
C ALA A 155 -18.85 -14.84 -2.57
N GLU A 156 -19.87 -15.65 -2.90
CA GLU A 156 -21.19 -15.16 -3.31
C GLU A 156 -21.14 -14.13 -4.46
N GLY A 157 -20.22 -14.33 -5.42
CA GLY A 157 -20.00 -13.42 -6.55
C GLY A 157 -19.37 -12.07 -6.17
N ARG A 158 -18.83 -11.91 -4.95
CA ARG A 158 -18.23 -10.67 -4.45
C ARG A 158 -16.73 -10.85 -4.23
N LEU A 159 -15.96 -9.82 -4.58
CA LEU A 159 -14.52 -9.73 -4.34
C LEU A 159 -14.24 -8.92 -3.07
N SER A 160 -13.46 -9.51 -2.16
CA SER A 160 -12.89 -8.84 -1.00
C SER A 160 -11.39 -8.72 -1.13
N CYS A 161 -10.79 -7.73 -0.46
CA CYS A 161 -9.35 -7.55 -0.35
C CYS A 161 -8.99 -7.28 1.12
N GLN A 162 -7.96 -7.96 1.62
CA GLN A 162 -7.36 -7.71 2.93
C GLN A 162 -5.93 -7.25 2.74
N LEU A 163 -5.59 -6.09 3.29
CA LEU A 163 -4.24 -5.55 3.31
C LEU A 163 -3.60 -5.75 4.70
N TYR A 164 -2.36 -6.21 4.71
CA TYR A 164 -1.47 -6.12 5.85
C TYR A 164 -0.52 -4.94 5.66
N GLN A 165 -0.68 -3.92 6.51
CA GLN A 165 0.16 -2.72 6.55
C GLN A 165 1.04 -2.78 7.80
N ARG A 166 2.36 -2.99 7.62
CA ARG A 166 3.30 -3.19 8.73
C ARG A 166 3.58 -1.92 9.55
N SER A 167 3.38 -0.75 8.94
CA SER A 167 3.63 0.56 9.52
C SER A 167 2.65 1.57 8.92
N ALA A 168 2.00 2.34 9.77
CA ALA A 168 0.91 3.22 9.37
C ALA A 168 1.04 4.58 10.05
N ASP A 169 1.39 5.61 9.27
CA ASP A 169 1.05 6.97 9.66
C ASP A 169 -0.48 7.11 9.51
N ILE A 170 -1.17 7.07 10.64
CA ILE A 170 -2.64 7.06 10.66
C ILE A 170 -3.25 8.42 10.32
N PHE A 171 -2.48 9.50 10.34
CA PHE A 171 -2.98 10.82 9.99
C PHE A 171 -2.72 11.15 8.53
N LEU A 172 -1.49 11.01 8.04
CA LEU A 172 -1.11 11.36 6.67
C LEU A 172 -1.33 10.19 5.71
N GLY A 173 -0.83 9.00 6.05
CA GLY A 173 -0.74 7.86 5.13
C GLY A 173 -2.03 7.05 5.00
N VAL A 174 -2.64 6.60 6.10
CA VAL A 174 -3.83 5.71 6.06
C VAL A 174 -5.03 6.27 5.25
N PRO A 175 -5.26 7.59 5.18
CA PRO A 175 -6.28 8.18 4.31
C PRO A 175 -6.06 8.02 2.79
N PHE A 176 -4.83 7.76 2.34
CA PHE A 176 -4.46 7.52 0.94
C PHE A 176 -4.69 6.04 0.60
#